data_AF-A0A246DMA3-F1
#
_entry.id   AF-A0A246DMA3-F1
#
_cell.length_a   1.000
_cell.length_b   1.000
_cell.length_c   1.000
_cell.angle_alpha   90.00
_cell.angle_beta   90.00
_cell.angle_gamma   90.00
#
_symmetry.space_group_name_H-M   'P 1'
#
loop_
_entity.id
_entity.type
_entity.pdbx_description
1 polymer ?
#
loop_
_entity_poly.entity_id
_entity_poly.type
_entity_poly.pdbx_seq_one_letter_code
_entity_poly.pdbx_strand_id
1 'polypeptide(L)'
;MIGAQPGNTSIQKRVPCLGAITFLVSTAAISLIWLCGTAEQKRQPTYDDKPMVCAVFYRALAKAYSDTGDEAISDRYMAKSNVLYEQAVANVLAVGGTREQARKATQNFANIIEELSSSKPEALPSLVAMCRREYP
;
A
#
# COMPACT_ATOMS: atom_id res chain seq x y z
N MET A 1 -24.55 22.27 11.71
CA MET A 1 -24.95 22.22 10.29
C MET A 1 -23.69 22.17 9.44
N ILE A 2 -23.59 21.15 8.58
CA ILE A 2 -22.99 21.13 7.22
C ILE A 2 -21.58 21.76 7.08
N GLY A 3 -20.53 20.95 6.93
CA GLY A 3 -19.95 20.61 5.61
C GLY A 3 -18.48 21.10 5.60
N ALA A 4 -17.55 20.70 4.76
CA ALA A 4 -17.45 19.77 3.64
C ALA A 4 -15.92 19.55 3.41
N GLN A 5 -15.56 18.47 2.73
CA GLN A 5 -14.19 18.01 2.46
C GLN A 5 -13.27 19.07 1.80
N PRO A 6 -11.95 19.08 2.07
CA PRO A 6 -10.99 19.74 1.21
C PRO A 6 -10.75 18.91 -0.06
N GLY A 7 -10.96 19.57 -1.19
CA GLY A 7 -10.88 19.02 -2.53
C GLY A 7 -9.52 18.44 -2.87
N ASN A 8 -9.58 17.22 -3.40
CA ASN A 8 -8.48 16.54 -4.07
C ASN A 8 -8.30 17.17 -5.46
N THR A 9 -7.38 18.13 -5.60
CA THR A 9 -7.00 18.73 -6.88
C THR A 9 -6.20 17.72 -7.69
N SER A 10 -6.90 16.78 -8.31
CA SER A 10 -6.32 15.93 -9.35
C SER A 10 -6.07 16.82 -10.57
N ILE A 11 -4.80 17.19 -10.79
CA ILE A 11 -4.35 17.86 -12.01
C ILE A 11 -4.59 16.88 -13.16
N GLN A 12 -5.74 17.04 -13.81
CA GLN A 12 -6.13 16.38 -15.03
C GLN A 12 -5.18 16.85 -16.12
N LYS A 13 -4.06 16.13 -16.33
CA LYS A 13 -3.25 16.25 -17.54
C LYS A 13 -4.15 15.88 -18.72
N ARG A 14 -4.79 16.89 -19.33
CA ARG A 14 -5.38 16.75 -20.67
C ARG A 14 -4.24 16.35 -21.59
N VAL A 15 -4.22 15.11 -22.04
CA VAL A 15 -3.38 14.68 -23.15
C VAL A 15 -3.97 15.36 -24.39
N PRO A 16 -3.28 16.30 -25.06
CA PRO A 16 -3.78 16.78 -26.33
C PRO A 16 -3.64 15.64 -27.33
N CYS A 17 -4.77 15.18 -27.87
CA CYS A 17 -4.77 14.35 -29.08
C CYS A 17 -4.14 15.18 -30.20
N LEU A 18 -2.86 14.94 -30.48
CA LEU A 18 -2.16 15.57 -31.60
C LEU A 18 -2.72 14.95 -32.88
N GLY A 19 -3.71 15.63 -33.48
CA GLY A 19 -4.27 15.24 -34.76
C GLY A 19 -3.24 15.43 -35.87
N ALA A 20 -2.75 14.33 -36.45
CA ALA A 20 -2.09 14.37 -37.75
C ALA A 20 -3.19 14.50 -38.82
N ILE A 21 -3.43 15.73 -39.29
CA ILE A 21 -4.35 15.98 -40.41
C ILE A 21 -3.60 15.68 -41.70
N THR A 22 -3.71 14.45 -42.20
CA THR A 22 -3.33 14.16 -43.59
C THR A 22 -4.53 14.48 -44.47
N PHE A 23 -4.49 15.63 -45.16
CA PHE A 23 -5.50 15.97 -46.17
C PHE A 23 -5.33 15.05 -47.37
N LEU A 24 -6.16 14.00 -47.45
CA LEU A 24 -6.40 13.29 -48.70
C LEU A 24 -7.76 13.72 -49.24
N VAL A 25 -7.71 14.50 -50.31
CA VAL A 25 -8.86 14.91 -51.12
C VAL A 25 -9.38 13.68 -51.85
N SER A 26 -10.53 13.16 -51.43
CA SER A 26 -11.43 12.44 -52.32
C SER A 26 -12.83 12.36 -51.72
N THR A 27 -13.79 12.78 -52.52
CA THR A 27 -15.22 12.83 -52.25
C THR A 27 -15.79 11.42 -52.13
N ALA A 28 -15.79 10.87 -50.91
CA ALA A 28 -16.69 9.80 -50.49
C ALA A 28 -16.76 9.80 -48.97
N ALA A 29 -17.99 9.95 -48.44
CA ALA A 29 -18.39 9.95 -47.04
C ALA A 29 -17.36 9.40 -46.03
N ILE A 30 -16.70 10.32 -45.31
CA ILE A 30 -15.81 9.97 -44.19
C ILE A 30 -16.69 9.80 -42.95
N SER A 31 -17.10 8.56 -42.66
CA SER A 31 -17.59 8.20 -41.34
C SER A 31 -16.43 8.30 -40.35
N LEU A 32 -16.40 9.37 -39.56
CA LEU A 32 -15.50 9.51 -38.41
C LEU A 32 -15.94 8.52 -37.32
N ILE A 33 -15.52 7.27 -37.43
CA ILE A 33 -15.60 6.31 -36.33
C ILE A 33 -14.52 6.71 -35.33
N TRP A 34 -14.92 7.51 -34.35
CA TRP A 34 -14.10 7.86 -33.20
C TRP A 34 -14.02 6.62 -32.29
N LEU A 35 -13.08 5.72 -32.59
CA LEU A 35 -12.68 4.66 -31.66
C LEU A 35 -11.92 5.32 -30.50
N CYS A 36 -12.66 5.87 -29.54
CA CYS A 36 -12.14 5.98 -28.18
C CYS A 36 -11.94 4.54 -27.68
N GLY A 37 -10.75 4.00 -27.91
CA GLY A 37 -10.31 2.83 -27.18
C GLY A 37 -10.42 3.16 -25.70
N THR A 38 -11.34 2.51 -24.99
CA THR A 38 -11.36 2.50 -23.53
C THR A 38 -10.08 1.78 -23.12
N ALA A 39 -9.00 2.53 -22.95
CA ALA A 39 -7.84 2.03 -22.23
C ALA A 39 -8.37 1.71 -20.84
N GLU A 40 -8.57 0.42 -20.59
CA GLU A 40 -8.95 -0.12 -19.30
C GLU A 40 -7.93 0.43 -18.31
N GLN A 41 -8.37 1.41 -17.51
CA GLN A 41 -7.56 2.02 -16.48
C GLN A 41 -7.32 0.92 -15.45
N LYS A 42 -6.28 0.11 -15.66
CA LYS A 42 -5.78 -0.85 -14.68
C LYS A 42 -5.62 -0.04 -13.40
N ARG A 43 -6.50 -0.28 -12.42
CA ARG A 43 -6.38 0.31 -11.08
C ARG A 43 -4.93 0.09 -10.69
N GLN A 44 -4.16 1.17 -10.57
CA GLN A 44 -2.84 1.05 -9.99
C GLN A 44 -3.05 0.41 -8.61
N PRO A 45 -2.37 -0.70 -8.30
CA PRO A 45 -2.49 -1.31 -6.99
C PRO A 45 -2.13 -0.23 -5.97
N THR A 46 -3.12 0.17 -5.16
CA THR A 46 -2.88 1.06 -4.03
C THR A 46 -1.90 0.35 -3.12
N TYR A 47 -0.74 0.97 -2.91
CA TYR A 47 0.29 0.45 -2.02
C TYR A 47 -0.30 0.22 -0.62
N ASP A 48 -0.32 -1.05 -0.18
CA ASP A 48 -0.82 -1.46 1.13
C ASP A 48 0.36 -1.73 2.07
N ASP A 49 0.50 -0.87 3.08
CA ASP A 49 1.56 -0.88 4.09
C ASP A 49 1.20 -1.70 5.33
N LYS A 50 -0.05 -2.14 5.47
CA LYS A 50 -0.51 -2.89 6.64
C LYS A 50 0.24 -4.21 6.88
N PRO A 51 0.62 -5.02 5.86
CA PRO A 51 1.46 -6.19 6.11
C PRO A 51 2.77 -5.81 6.79
N MET A 52 3.34 -4.66 6.42
CA MET A 52 4.60 -4.15 6.95
C MET A 52 4.46 -3.75 8.42
N VAL A 53 3.40 -2.99 8.74
CA VAL A 53 3.05 -2.59 10.11
C VAL A 53 2.77 -3.80 11.00
N CYS A 54 2.00 -4.77 10.51
CA CYS A 54 1.63 -5.94 11.29
C CYS A 54 2.78 -6.95 11.42
N ALA A 55 3.70 -7.03 10.47
CA ALA A 55 4.95 -7.80 10.62
C ALA A 55 5.75 -7.30 11.84
N VAL A 56 5.91 -5.98 11.96
CA VAL A 56 6.58 -5.36 13.10
C VAL A 56 5.87 -5.68 14.41
N PHE A 57 4.54 -5.54 14.44
CA PHE A 57 3.75 -5.87 15.63
C PHE A 57 3.93 -7.32 16.09
N TYR A 58 3.83 -8.29 15.17
CA TYR A 58 4.00 -9.70 15.52
C TYR A 58 5.43 -10.04 15.91
N ARG A 59 6.43 -9.38 15.32
CA ARG A 59 7.83 -9.51 15.75
C ARG A 59 8.03 -9.02 17.19
N ALA A 60 7.38 -7.91 17.57
CA ALA A 60 7.44 -7.40 18.93
C ALA A 60 6.79 -8.37 19.94
N LEU A 61 5.65 -8.99 19.58
CA LEU A 61 5.03 -10.04 20.39
C LEU A 61 5.95 -11.26 20.51
N ALA A 62 6.52 -11.73 19.40
CA ALA A 62 7.45 -12.85 19.42
C ALA A 62 8.60 -12.61 20.39
N LYS A 63 9.22 -11.43 20.31
CA LYS A 63 10.27 -11.02 21.25
C LYS A 63 9.79 -11.01 22.70
N ALA A 64 8.63 -10.42 22.98
CA ALA A 64 8.09 -10.36 24.34
C ALA A 64 7.86 -11.77 24.94
N TYR A 65 7.32 -12.71 24.17
CA TYR A 65 7.12 -14.08 24.62
C TYR A 65 8.44 -14.86 24.77
N SER A 66 9.39 -14.64 23.86
CA SER A 66 10.74 -15.17 23.99
C SER A 66 11.42 -14.70 25.28
N ASP A 67 11.26 -13.43 25.64
CA ASP A 67 11.85 -12.84 26.86
C ASP A 67 11.20 -13.43 28.14
N THR A 68 9.99 -14.00 28.04
CA THR A 68 9.31 -14.73 29.14
C THR A 68 9.55 -16.25 29.17
N GLY A 69 10.27 -16.79 28.18
CA GLY A 69 10.54 -18.23 28.04
C GLY A 69 9.44 -19.05 27.36
N ASP A 70 8.41 -18.41 26.80
CA ASP A 70 7.37 -19.08 26.02
C ASP A 70 7.76 -19.16 24.53
N GLU A 71 8.65 -20.10 24.24
CA GLU A 71 9.22 -20.28 22.90
C GLU A 71 8.15 -20.69 21.86
N ALA A 72 7.17 -21.50 22.25
CA ALA A 72 6.12 -21.95 21.33
C ALA A 72 5.24 -20.80 20.84
N ILE A 73 4.88 -19.87 21.73
CA ILE A 73 4.14 -18.67 21.34
C ILE A 73 5.04 -17.70 20.57
N SER A 74 6.30 -17.54 20.98
CA SER A 74 7.29 -16.74 20.27
C SER A 74 7.44 -17.17 18.80
N ASP A 75 7.67 -18.46 18.57
CA ASP A 75 7.87 -19.03 17.24
C ASP A 75 6.64 -18.84 16.34
N ARG A 76 5.45 -19.04 16.90
CA ARG A 76 4.19 -18.80 16.17
C ARG A 76 4.08 -17.34 15.71
N TYR A 77 4.39 -16.37 16.56
CA TYR A 77 4.34 -14.97 16.19
C TYR A 77 5.48 -14.57 15.24
N MET A 78 6.67 -15.14 15.40
CA MET A 78 7.78 -14.91 14.49
C MET A 78 7.47 -15.43 13.08
N ALA A 79 6.90 -16.64 12.97
CA ALA A 79 6.46 -17.20 11.69
C ALA A 79 5.45 -16.28 10.99
N LYS A 80 4.49 -15.74 11.76
CA LYS A 80 3.49 -14.79 11.25
C LYS A 80 4.12 -13.48 10.78
N SER A 81 5.04 -12.93 11.57
CA SER A 81 5.83 -11.75 11.18
C SER A 81 6.54 -11.96 9.84
N ASN A 82 7.18 -13.12 9.65
CA ASN A 82 7.92 -13.43 8.43
C ASN A 82 7.01 -13.49 7.19
N VAL A 83 5.85 -14.14 7.29
CA VAL A 83 4.87 -14.19 6.19
C VAL A 83 4.42 -12.79 5.77
N LEU A 84 4.10 -11.93 6.76
CA LEU A 84 3.65 -10.57 6.48
C LEU A 84 4.77 -9.68 5.92
N TYR A 85 6.01 -9.89 6.36
CA TYR A 85 7.15 -9.20 5.78
C TYR A 85 7.37 -9.57 4.32
N GLU A 86 7.28 -10.85 3.96
CA GLU A 86 7.39 -11.27 2.55
C GLU A 86 6.24 -10.72 1.70
N GLN A 87 5.02 -10.66 2.24
CA GLN A 87 3.89 -9.99 1.58
C GLN A 87 4.17 -8.49 1.38
N ALA A 88 4.73 -7.82 2.39
CA ALA A 88 5.10 -6.41 2.29
C ALA A 88 6.19 -6.18 1.22
N VAL A 89 7.17 -7.09 1.13
CA VAL A 89 8.17 -7.07 0.05
C VAL A 89 7.50 -7.22 -1.31
N ALA A 90 6.58 -8.18 -1.46
CA ALA A 90 5.85 -8.37 -2.72
C ALA A 90 5.07 -7.10 -3.12
N ASN A 91 4.43 -6.43 -2.18
CA ASN A 91 3.73 -5.16 -2.41
C ASN A 91 4.66 -4.05 -2.90
N VAL A 92 5.85 -3.90 -2.29
CA VAL A 92 6.86 -2.92 -2.71
C VAL A 92 7.38 -3.23 -4.11
N LEU A 93 7.66 -4.51 -4.40
CA LEU A 93 8.13 -4.94 -5.72
C LEU A 93 7.06 -4.69 -6.80
N ALA A 94 5.79 -4.91 -6.50
CA ALA A 94 4.68 -4.71 -7.44
C ALA A 94 4.52 -3.26 -7.91
N VAL A 95 4.98 -2.28 -7.13
CA VAL A 95 4.96 -0.85 -7.49
C VAL A 95 6.32 -0.33 -8.00
N GLY A 96 7.26 -1.24 -8.32
CA GLY A 96 8.57 -0.90 -8.86
C GLY A 96 9.64 -0.55 -7.82
N GLY A 97 9.38 -0.83 -6.54
CA GLY A 97 10.36 -0.67 -5.48
C GLY A 97 11.35 -1.85 -5.38
N THR A 98 12.15 -1.87 -4.31
CA THR A 98 13.15 -2.91 -4.05
C THR A 98 12.95 -3.57 -2.68
N ARG A 99 13.52 -4.77 -2.50
CA ARG A 99 13.55 -5.45 -1.20
C ARG A 99 14.24 -4.61 -0.12
N GLU A 100 15.26 -3.84 -0.49
CA GLU A 100 15.94 -2.93 0.44
C GLU A 100 15.04 -1.76 0.86
N GLN A 101 14.22 -1.23 -0.06
CA GLN A 101 13.20 -0.22 0.30
C GLN A 101 12.14 -0.81 1.24
N ALA A 102 11.69 -2.04 1.00
CA ALA A 102 10.77 -2.74 1.91
C ALA A 102 11.39 -2.92 3.31
N ARG A 103 12.67 -3.31 3.37
CA ARG A 103 13.42 -3.45 4.63
C ARG A 103 13.49 -2.12 5.39
N LYS A 104 13.87 -1.03 4.70
CA LYS A 104 13.95 0.31 5.30
C LYS A 104 12.59 0.81 5.78
N ALA A 105 11.53 0.61 5.00
CA ALA A 105 10.18 0.99 5.39
C ALA A 105 9.69 0.20 6.61
N THR A 106 9.96 -1.11 6.64
CA THR A 106 9.65 -1.96 7.81
C THR A 106 10.39 -1.49 9.06
N GLN A 107 11.67 -1.14 8.94
CA GLN A 107 12.45 -0.59 10.06
C GLN A 107 11.91 0.76 10.54
N ASN A 108 11.47 1.63 9.62
CA ASN A 108 10.82 2.89 10.02
C ASN A 108 9.54 2.64 10.82
N PHE A 109 8.72 1.67 10.42
CA PHE A 109 7.53 1.31 11.21
C PHE A 109 7.89 0.73 12.58
N ALA A 110 8.99 -0.02 12.70
CA ALA A 110 9.50 -0.46 14.00
C ALA A 110 9.80 0.72 14.92
N ASN A 111 10.54 1.72 14.41
CA ASN A 111 10.86 2.92 15.18
C ASN A 111 9.60 3.72 15.56
N ILE A 112 8.65 3.86 14.63
CA ILE A 112 7.38 4.57 14.88
C ILE A 112 6.55 3.86 15.94
N ILE A 113 6.44 2.53 15.89
CA ILE A 113 5.67 1.76 16.87
C ILE A 113 6.32 1.83 18.26
N GLU A 114 7.66 1.78 18.32
CA GLU A 114 8.42 1.97 19.55
C GLU A 114 8.17 3.38 20.14
N GLU A 115 8.27 4.41 19.32
CA GLU A 115 7.96 5.79 19.72
C GLU A 115 6.50 5.92 20.18
N LEU A 116 5.56 5.31 19.46
CA LEU A 116 4.13 5.31 19.80
C LEU A 116 3.89 4.65 21.16
N SER A 117 4.58 3.55 21.44
CA SER A 117 4.46 2.85 22.72
C SER A 117 4.95 3.68 23.91
N SER A 118 5.89 4.59 23.68
CA SER A 118 6.45 5.46 24.72
C SER A 118 5.69 6.79 24.85
N SER A 119 5.25 7.37 23.74
CA SER A 119 4.69 8.73 23.70
C SER A 119 3.17 8.80 23.67
N LYS A 120 2.51 7.79 23.08
CA LYS A 120 1.04 7.73 22.88
C LYS A 120 0.53 6.29 23.01
N PRO A 121 0.68 5.67 24.19
CA PRO A 121 0.30 4.28 24.40
C PRO A 121 -1.19 4.01 24.12
N GLU A 122 -2.05 5.02 24.20
CA GLU A 122 -3.48 4.94 23.89
C GLU A 122 -3.80 4.62 22.41
N ALA A 123 -2.83 4.81 21.50
CA ALA A 123 -2.99 4.46 20.09
C ALA A 123 -2.68 2.99 19.79
N LEU A 124 -1.95 2.30 20.68
CA LEU A 124 -1.57 0.90 20.48
C LEU A 124 -2.77 -0.06 20.40
N PRO A 125 -3.83 0.05 21.22
CA PRO A 125 -4.99 -0.84 21.12
C PRO A 125 -5.64 -0.84 19.73
N SER A 126 -5.66 0.32 19.04
CA SER A 126 -6.20 0.43 17.68
C SER A 126 -5.33 -0.34 16.68
N LEU A 127 -4.01 -0.21 16.79
CA LEU A 127 -3.04 -0.95 15.98
C LEU A 127 -3.19 -2.46 16.19
N VAL A 128 -3.31 -2.90 17.46
CA VAL A 128 -3.53 -4.30 17.83
C VAL A 128 -4.82 -4.83 17.22
N ALA A 129 -5.91 -4.08 17.35
CA ALA A 129 -7.22 -4.47 16.82
C ALA A 129 -7.19 -4.59 15.28
N MET A 130 -6.50 -3.67 14.60
CA MET A 130 -6.31 -3.74 13.15
C MET A 130 -5.55 -5.01 12.75
N CYS A 131 -4.37 -5.26 13.34
CA CYS A 131 -3.55 -6.40 12.94
C CYS A 131 -4.23 -7.74 13.24
N ARG A 132 -4.92 -7.88 14.37
CA ARG A 132 -5.69 -9.09 14.69
C ARG A 132 -6.89 -9.31 13.77
N ARG A 133 -7.53 -8.23 13.30
CA ARG A 133 -8.69 -8.33 12.40
C ARG A 133 -8.28 -8.71 10.98
N GLU A 134 -7.22 -8.08 10.47
CA GLU A 134 -6.81 -8.24 9.07
C GLU A 134 -5.90 -9.45 8.87
N TYR A 135 -5.16 -9.83 9.92
CA TYR A 135 -4.28 -10.99 9.92
C TYR A 135 -4.54 -11.78 11.20
N PRO A 136 -5.60 -12.62 11.26
CA PRO A 136 -5.96 -13.41 12.43
C PRO A 136 -4.92 -14.48 12.77
#